data_AF-A0A1Y1ICZ7-F1
#
_entry.id   AF-A0A1Y1ICZ7-F1
#
_cell.length_a   1.000
_cell.length_b   1.000
_cell.length_c   1.000
_cell.angle_alpha   90.00
_cell.angle_beta   90.00
_cell.angle_gamma   90.00
#
_symmetry.space_group_name_H-M   'P 1'
#
loop_
_entity.id
_entity.type
_entity.pdbx_description
1 polymer ?
#
loop_
_entity_poly.entity_id
_entity_poly.type
_entity_poly.pdbx_seq_one_letter_code
_entity_poly.pdbx_strand_id
1 'polypeptide(L)'
;MCAPSSSLREGLSGPDRLDLRAELLPFANLLRRHSLRRPVCYTRCGGCGQIKAVGRSRDVEPRGLSEPKVVAGEIRDHPGESQPDKLEQGRVPPISRRAALLGAVSAATLWTAADRASCAPIDLANPALDVLKQEIRKAVTLAKAPGVLRLVFHDGFTFNPSTQTGGPNGSIIFELDRPESEGLKRALRPLEKVKATLGDNVSWADLIVVAGAEAVAMTGGPVIPVRLGRRDQGAADPEDQMPPETLDAATLKSFFHSRNYSTQEMIALSGAHTLGGKGFGDPTTFDNSYYKILLNKPWETDTAMTKMIGLKTDRALPDDEECRKWVITYAEDQNRFFLDFASAYEKLVTQGVTWKS
;
A
#
# COMPACT_ATOMS: atom_id res chain seq x y z
N MET A 1 44.58 68.64 38.52
CA MET A 1 43.20 68.17 38.33
C MET A 1 42.98 67.91 36.86
N CYS A 2 42.78 66.65 36.48
CA CYS A 2 42.02 66.18 35.30
C CYS A 2 42.23 64.66 35.18
N ALA A 3 41.14 63.92 35.36
CA ALA A 3 41.04 62.47 35.16
C ALA A 3 40.53 62.18 33.73
N PRO A 4 40.80 61.00 33.14
CA PRO A 4 40.37 60.69 31.79
C PRO A 4 39.17 59.72 31.71
N SER A 5 38.61 59.71 30.50
CA SER A 5 37.89 58.63 29.79
C SER A 5 36.35 58.57 29.90
N SER A 6 35.72 58.90 28.77
CA SER A 6 34.43 58.36 28.33
C SER A 6 34.61 57.76 26.92
N SER A 7 34.36 56.46 26.77
CA SER A 7 34.16 55.83 25.47
C SER A 7 32.91 54.96 25.55
N LEU A 8 31.84 55.42 24.91
CA LEU A 8 30.66 54.62 24.59
C LEU A 8 30.99 53.78 23.35
N ARG A 9 30.91 52.44 23.50
CA ARG A 9 30.67 51.52 22.39
C ARG A 9 29.57 50.55 22.80
N GLU A 10 28.56 50.49 21.94
CA GLU A 10 27.43 49.58 21.99
C GLU A 10 27.88 48.12 21.87
N GLY A 11 27.24 47.24 22.63
CA GLY A 11 27.42 45.80 22.57
C GLY A 11 26.15 45.10 23.02
N LEU A 12 25.43 44.53 22.05
CA LEU A 12 24.20 43.76 22.22
C LEU A 12 24.47 42.47 23.02
N SER A 13 23.73 42.28 24.11
CA SER A 13 23.68 41.02 24.87
C SER A 13 22.39 40.26 24.52
N GLY A 14 22.55 39.08 23.91
CA GLY A 14 21.50 38.06 23.86
C GLY A 14 21.58 37.14 25.09
N PRO A 15 20.46 36.57 25.51
CA PRO A 15 20.42 35.12 25.66
C PRO A 15 19.10 34.55 25.13
N ASP A 16 19.17 33.51 24.31
CA ASP A 16 18.20 32.41 24.31
C ASP A 16 18.78 31.26 23.48
N ARG A 17 19.60 30.44 24.13
CA ARG A 17 19.90 29.10 23.64
C ARG A 17 18.63 28.27 23.82
N LEU A 18 17.87 28.13 22.73
CA LEU A 18 16.80 27.14 22.62
C LEU A 18 17.32 25.76 23.03
N ASP A 19 16.80 25.26 24.15
CA ASP A 19 17.08 23.93 24.66
C ASP A 19 16.40 22.87 23.79
N LEU A 20 17.10 22.41 22.76
CA LEU A 20 16.72 21.29 21.88
C LEU A 20 16.53 19.94 22.60
N ARG A 21 16.70 19.86 23.94
CA ARG A 21 16.36 18.64 24.70
C ARG A 21 14.90 18.56 25.15
N ALA A 22 14.14 19.66 25.11
CA ALA A 22 12.78 19.68 25.64
C ALA A 22 11.73 18.98 24.75
N GLU A 23 11.94 18.88 23.42
CA GLU A 23 10.96 18.29 22.50
C GLU A 23 11.11 16.77 22.28
N LEU A 24 12.20 16.15 22.73
CA LEU A 24 12.46 14.71 22.55
C LEU A 24 12.14 13.84 23.80
N LEU A 25 11.82 14.47 24.93
CA LEU A 25 11.53 13.79 26.19
C LEU A 25 10.24 12.94 26.19
N PRO A 26 9.13 13.33 25.51
CA PRO A 26 7.92 12.50 25.45
C PRO A 26 8.17 11.17 24.71
N PHE A 27 8.91 11.21 23.59
CA PHE A 27 9.27 10.02 22.81
C PHE A 27 10.28 9.12 23.52
N ALA A 28 11.26 9.71 24.22
CA ALA A 28 12.25 8.93 24.99
C ALA A 28 11.62 8.13 26.14
N ASN A 29 10.52 8.61 26.73
CA ASN A 29 9.80 7.89 27.79
C ASN A 29 8.88 6.78 27.24
N LEU A 30 8.31 6.95 26.04
CA LEU A 30 7.53 5.92 25.35
C LEU A 30 8.45 4.78 24.86
N LEU A 31 9.60 5.11 24.26
CA LEU A 31 10.62 4.13 23.88
C LEU A 31 11.19 3.36 25.08
N ARG A 32 11.36 4.01 26.24
CA ARG A 32 11.81 3.35 27.48
C ARG A 32 10.80 2.33 28.02
N ARG A 33 9.50 2.54 27.84
CA ARG A 33 8.47 1.56 28.26
C ARG A 33 8.40 0.33 27.36
N HIS A 34 8.87 0.43 26.11
CA HIS A 34 8.89 -0.69 25.15
C HIS A 34 10.23 -1.45 25.07
N SER A 35 11.31 -0.95 25.68
CA SER A 35 12.67 -1.53 25.61
C SER A 35 12.99 -2.63 26.65
N LEU A 36 12.00 -3.43 27.06
CA LEU A 36 12.22 -4.57 27.99
C LEU A 36 12.16 -5.96 27.32
N ARG A 37 12.34 -6.03 25.99
CA ARG A 37 12.57 -7.32 25.31
C ARG A 37 13.96 -7.33 24.68
N ARG A 38 14.84 -8.15 25.23
CA ARG A 38 16.19 -8.39 24.70
C ARG A 38 16.10 -8.91 23.26
N PRO A 39 17.02 -8.51 22.36
CA PRO A 39 17.03 -8.98 20.98
C PRO A 39 17.30 -10.50 20.92
N VAL A 40 16.53 -11.20 20.07
CA VAL A 40 16.79 -12.59 19.70
C VAL A 40 17.83 -12.58 18.58
N CYS A 41 19.02 -13.11 18.85
CA CYS A 41 20.06 -13.23 17.83
C CYS A 41 19.79 -14.44 16.92
N TYR A 42 19.88 -14.25 15.61
CA TYR A 42 19.84 -15.32 14.60
C TYR A 42 21.20 -15.41 13.91
N THR A 43 21.76 -16.60 13.81
CA THR A 43 22.97 -16.88 13.00
C THR A 43 22.59 -17.66 11.75
N ARG A 44 23.06 -17.20 10.59
CA ARG A 44 22.84 -17.82 9.28
C ARG A 44 23.87 -18.93 9.06
N CYS A 45 23.41 -20.16 8.79
CA CYS A 45 24.31 -21.26 8.40
C CYS A 45 24.65 -21.13 6.90
N GLY A 46 25.94 -21.01 6.58
CA GLY A 46 26.47 -20.64 5.26
C GLY A 46 26.37 -21.69 4.14
N GLY A 47 25.36 -22.56 4.15
CA GLY A 47 25.24 -23.62 3.13
C GLY A 47 23.84 -24.09 2.75
N CYS A 48 22.78 -23.71 3.48
CA CYS A 48 21.42 -24.24 3.20
C CYS A 48 20.26 -23.24 3.33
N GLY A 49 20.53 -21.95 3.55
CA GLY A 49 19.50 -20.89 3.46
C GLY A 49 18.38 -20.89 4.51
N GLN A 50 18.35 -21.80 5.48
CA GLN A 50 17.35 -21.79 6.55
C GLN A 50 17.77 -20.96 7.78
N ILE A 51 16.81 -20.23 8.35
CA ILE A 51 16.94 -19.46 9.60
C ILE A 51 16.43 -20.33 10.76
N LYS A 52 17.27 -20.64 11.75
CA LYS A 52 16.84 -21.32 12.99
C LYS A 52 16.96 -20.39 14.19
N ALA A 53 15.91 -20.31 15.00
CA ALA A 53 15.95 -19.73 16.34
C ALA A 53 16.69 -20.70 17.29
N VAL A 54 17.64 -20.21 18.08
CA VAL A 54 18.28 -21.02 19.13
C VAL A 54 17.35 -21.05 20.35
N GLY A 55 16.52 -22.09 20.45
CA GLY A 55 15.70 -22.39 21.62
C GLY A 55 16.38 -23.40 22.55
N ARG A 56 16.35 -23.13 23.86
CA ARG A 56 16.83 -24.07 24.90
C ARG A 56 16.03 -25.37 24.88
N SER A 57 16.77 -26.48 24.97
CA SER A 57 16.27 -27.85 25.14
C SER A 57 15.31 -27.98 26.32
N ARG A 58 14.15 -28.59 26.09
CA ARG A 58 13.42 -29.36 27.09
C ARG A 58 13.00 -30.67 26.44
N ASP A 59 13.40 -31.74 27.09
CA ASP A 59 13.28 -33.13 26.66
C ASP A 59 11.83 -33.57 26.49
N VAL A 60 11.52 -34.20 25.36
CA VAL A 60 10.34 -35.08 25.19
C VAL A 60 10.75 -36.23 24.27
N GLU A 61 10.62 -37.47 24.77
CA GLU A 61 10.86 -38.74 24.08
C GLU A 61 10.00 -38.94 22.82
N PRO A 62 10.46 -39.75 21.84
CA PRO A 62 9.68 -40.09 20.65
C PRO A 62 8.84 -41.36 20.86
N ARG A 63 7.57 -41.34 20.45
CA ARG A 63 6.77 -42.55 20.21
C ARG A 63 6.31 -42.61 18.76
N GLY A 64 6.59 -43.76 18.13
CA GLY A 64 5.72 -44.39 17.15
C GLY A 64 5.85 -43.91 15.70
N LEU A 65 6.76 -44.54 14.95
CA LEU A 65 6.69 -44.63 13.50
C LEU A 65 5.62 -45.67 13.12
N SER A 66 4.69 -45.30 12.24
CA SER A 66 3.91 -46.24 11.44
C SER A 66 3.90 -45.78 9.98
N GLU A 67 4.42 -46.64 9.11
CA GLU A 67 4.57 -46.45 7.67
C GLU A 67 3.22 -46.22 6.93
N PRO A 68 3.20 -45.49 5.81
CA PRO A 68 2.07 -45.50 4.89
C PRO A 68 2.18 -46.65 3.88
N LYS A 69 1.11 -47.46 3.81
CA LYS A 69 0.87 -48.48 2.78
C LYS A 69 0.74 -47.83 1.39
N VAL A 70 1.58 -48.29 0.47
CA VAL A 70 1.44 -48.09 -0.98
C VAL A 70 0.31 -49.00 -1.48
N VAL A 71 -0.69 -48.43 -2.14
CA VAL A 71 -1.68 -49.18 -2.92
C VAL A 71 -1.44 -48.87 -4.40
N ALA A 72 -0.95 -49.89 -5.11
CA ALA A 72 -0.82 -49.90 -6.56
C ALA A 72 -2.21 -50.12 -7.19
N GLY A 73 -2.58 -49.26 -8.13
CA GLY A 73 -3.75 -49.44 -8.98
C GLY A 73 -3.32 -49.83 -10.39
N GLU A 74 -3.71 -51.04 -10.81
CA GLU A 74 -3.49 -51.63 -12.12
C GLU A 74 -4.12 -50.83 -13.28
N ILE A 75 -3.33 -50.68 -14.34
CA ILE A 75 -3.71 -50.17 -15.65
C ILE A 75 -4.28 -51.36 -16.45
N ARG A 76 -5.47 -51.19 -17.03
CA ARG A 76 -6.04 -52.14 -18.00
C ARG A 76 -5.96 -51.56 -19.40
N ASP A 77 -5.22 -52.25 -20.27
CA ASP A 77 -5.19 -52.10 -21.71
C ASP A 77 -6.47 -52.65 -22.37
N HIS A 78 -6.94 -52.00 -23.43
CA HIS A 78 -7.40 -52.67 -24.66
C HIS A 78 -7.45 -51.69 -25.86
N PRO A 79 -7.33 -52.21 -27.10
CA PRO A 79 -6.79 -51.49 -28.25
C PRO A 79 -7.86 -50.97 -29.23
N GLY A 80 -7.48 -50.01 -30.06
CA GLY A 80 -8.34 -49.49 -31.14
C GLY A 80 -7.55 -48.60 -32.09
N GLU A 81 -7.01 -49.24 -33.12
CA GLU A 81 -6.23 -48.70 -34.24
C GLU A 81 -7.15 -48.07 -35.31
N SER A 82 -6.84 -46.85 -35.76
CA SER A 82 -6.94 -46.42 -37.18
C SER A 82 -6.65 -44.93 -37.35
N GLN A 83 -5.50 -44.61 -37.95
CA GLN A 83 -5.23 -43.41 -38.77
C GLN A 83 -5.22 -43.89 -40.23
N PRO A 84 -5.50 -43.05 -41.27
CA PRO A 84 -4.67 -41.87 -41.55
C PRO A 84 -5.39 -40.68 -42.23
N ASP A 85 -4.78 -39.49 -42.18
CA ASP A 85 -4.42 -38.80 -43.43
C ASP A 85 -3.39 -37.70 -43.21
N LYS A 86 -2.40 -37.70 -44.11
CA LYS A 86 -1.20 -36.85 -44.11
C LYS A 86 -1.51 -35.54 -44.83
N LEU A 87 -1.15 -34.41 -44.21
CA LEU A 87 -0.94 -33.14 -44.92
C LEU A 87 0.54 -32.75 -44.81
N GLU A 88 1.12 -32.53 -45.99
CA GLU A 88 2.53 -32.27 -46.26
C GLU A 88 3.12 -31.10 -45.45
N GLN A 89 4.28 -31.34 -44.85
CA GLN A 89 5.19 -30.30 -44.40
C GLN A 89 6.19 -29.98 -45.52
N GLY A 90 6.22 -28.71 -45.92
CA GLY A 90 7.12 -28.16 -46.91
C GLY A 90 8.60 -28.27 -46.51
N ARG A 91 9.40 -28.66 -47.49
CA ARG A 91 10.85 -28.93 -47.46
C ARG A 91 11.66 -27.63 -47.46
N VAL A 92 12.56 -27.46 -46.48
CA VAL A 92 13.61 -26.42 -46.47
C VAL A 92 14.90 -27.00 -47.08
N PRO A 93 15.60 -26.32 -48.02
CA PRO A 93 16.80 -26.85 -48.66
C PRO A 93 18.08 -26.67 -47.79
N PRO A 94 19.15 -27.45 -48.04
CA PRO A 94 20.26 -27.62 -47.12
C PRO A 94 21.34 -26.53 -47.20
N ILE A 95 21.98 -26.31 -46.06
CA ILE A 95 23.09 -25.39 -45.81
C ILE A 95 24.39 -25.98 -46.37
N SER A 96 25.07 -25.22 -47.24
CA SER A 96 26.42 -25.51 -47.74
C SER A 96 27.49 -25.10 -46.73
N ARG A 97 28.37 -26.04 -46.37
CA ARG A 97 29.57 -25.85 -45.53
C ARG A 97 30.72 -25.23 -46.35
N ARG A 98 31.19 -24.04 -46.00
CA ARG A 98 32.58 -23.60 -46.24
C ARG A 98 33.08 -22.64 -45.13
N ALA A 99 34.20 -23.03 -44.53
CA ALA A 99 35.26 -22.26 -43.85
C ALA A 99 34.84 -21.09 -42.92
N ALA A 100 34.91 -21.18 -41.58
CA ALA A 100 36.09 -21.24 -40.71
C ALA A 100 37.01 -20.00 -40.72
N LEU A 101 37.02 -19.33 -39.55
CA LEU A 101 38.03 -18.42 -38.96
C LEU A 101 38.13 -16.98 -39.47
N LEU A 102 37.66 -16.03 -38.65
CA LEU A 102 38.48 -14.98 -37.99
C LEU A 102 37.59 -13.98 -37.22
N GLY A 103 37.92 -13.74 -35.94
CA GLY A 103 37.54 -12.51 -35.24
C GLY A 103 36.40 -12.59 -34.22
N ALA A 104 36.57 -13.34 -33.12
CA ALA A 104 35.79 -13.10 -31.91
C ALA A 104 36.27 -11.80 -31.25
N VAL A 105 35.72 -10.65 -31.64
CA VAL A 105 35.82 -9.44 -30.82
C VAL A 105 34.79 -9.62 -29.71
N SER A 106 35.27 -10.03 -28.53
CA SER A 106 34.45 -9.99 -27.33
C SER A 106 34.06 -8.54 -27.08
N ALA A 107 32.81 -8.18 -27.38
CA ALA A 107 32.20 -6.99 -26.83
C ALA A 107 31.98 -7.27 -25.33
N ALA A 108 33.06 -7.22 -24.55
CA ALA A 108 32.99 -7.01 -23.13
C ALA A 108 32.33 -5.65 -22.96
N THR A 109 31.01 -5.66 -22.83
CA THR A 109 30.24 -4.52 -22.39
C THR A 109 30.79 -4.22 -21.00
N LEU A 110 31.63 -3.18 -20.92
CA LEU A 110 32.06 -2.59 -19.67
C LEU A 110 30.80 -2.17 -18.95
N TRP A 111 30.35 -3.01 -18.02
CA TRP A 111 29.37 -2.61 -17.03
C TRP A 111 30.06 -1.55 -16.19
N THR A 112 29.87 -0.29 -16.56
CA THR A 112 30.26 0.83 -15.72
C THR A 112 29.49 0.66 -14.42
N ALA A 113 30.17 0.81 -13.29
CA ALA A 113 29.60 0.72 -11.95
C ALA A 113 28.61 1.86 -11.62
N ALA A 114 28.01 2.48 -12.64
CA ALA A 114 27.14 3.64 -12.56
C ALA A 114 25.64 3.29 -12.46
N ASP A 115 25.23 2.06 -12.80
CA ASP A 115 23.83 1.60 -12.66
C ASP A 115 23.49 0.97 -11.29
N ARG A 116 24.26 1.28 -10.25
CA ARG A 116 23.89 1.00 -8.84
C ARG A 116 23.28 2.20 -8.11
N ALA A 117 22.96 3.27 -8.82
CA ALA A 117 22.36 4.46 -8.23
C ALA A 117 20.86 4.59 -8.55
N SER A 118 20.09 3.58 -8.19
CA SER A 118 18.74 3.81 -7.64
C SER A 118 18.41 2.73 -6.62
N CYS A 119 19.32 2.55 -5.65
CA CYS A 119 18.84 2.25 -4.31
C CYS A 119 18.24 3.56 -3.79
N ALA A 120 16.93 3.73 -3.95
CA ALA A 120 16.21 4.70 -3.15
C ALA A 120 16.65 4.51 -1.69
N PRO A 121 16.95 5.59 -0.94
CA PRO A 121 17.32 5.44 0.46
C PRO A 121 16.16 4.74 1.17
N ILE A 122 16.37 3.47 1.53
CA ILE A 122 15.56 2.75 2.50
C ILE A 122 15.61 3.59 3.76
N ASP A 123 14.45 4.13 4.11
CA ASP A 123 14.01 4.44 5.46
C ASP A 123 15.15 4.86 6.39
N LEU A 124 15.51 6.15 6.38
CA LEU A 124 16.15 6.74 7.55
C LEU A 124 15.19 6.47 8.70
N ALA A 125 15.51 5.45 9.51
CA ALA A 125 14.68 4.95 10.59
C ALA A 125 13.99 6.13 11.27
N ASN A 126 12.67 6.19 11.17
CA ASN A 126 11.85 7.19 11.82
C ASN A 126 11.19 6.51 13.03
N PRO A 127 11.78 6.59 14.24
CA PRO A 127 11.28 5.87 15.40
C PRO A 127 9.83 6.25 15.73
N ALA A 128 9.41 7.48 15.39
CA ALA A 128 8.03 7.92 15.59
C ALA A 128 7.06 7.18 14.66
N LEU A 129 7.44 6.98 13.39
CA LEU A 129 6.65 6.19 12.44
C LEU A 129 6.54 4.73 12.88
N ASP A 130 7.63 4.13 13.36
CA ASP A 130 7.62 2.74 13.84
C ASP A 130 6.69 2.54 15.05
N VAL A 131 6.76 3.45 16.02
CA VAL A 131 5.87 3.44 17.19
C VAL A 131 4.41 3.60 16.75
N LEU A 132 4.13 4.54 15.84
CA LEU A 132 2.79 4.77 15.31
C LEU A 132 2.24 3.52 14.62
N LYS A 133 3.01 2.90 13.71
CA LYS A 133 2.66 1.65 13.05
C LYS A 133 2.39 0.54 14.06
N GLN A 134 3.20 0.43 15.11
CA GLN A 134 3.02 -0.57 16.16
C GLN A 134 1.71 -0.36 16.93
N GLU A 135 1.36 0.87 17.31
CA GLU A 135 0.09 1.16 17.99
C GLU A 135 -1.12 0.92 17.08
N ILE A 136 -1.02 1.28 15.80
CA ILE A 136 -2.07 0.99 14.80
C ILE A 136 -2.30 -0.51 14.69
N ARG A 137 -1.25 -1.33 14.54
CA ARG A 137 -1.36 -2.79 14.44
C ARG A 137 -1.96 -3.45 15.68
N LYS A 138 -1.87 -2.82 16.86
CA LYS A 138 -2.55 -3.28 18.08
C LYS A 138 -4.05 -2.96 18.07
N ALA A 139 -4.42 -1.81 17.48
CA ALA A 139 -5.79 -1.30 17.54
C ALA A 139 -6.67 -1.73 16.36
N VAL A 140 -6.08 -1.89 15.17
CA VAL A 140 -6.76 -2.23 13.91
C VAL A 140 -6.64 -3.72 13.65
N THR A 141 -7.79 -4.38 13.51
CA THR A 141 -7.90 -5.80 13.13
C THR A 141 -8.15 -5.91 11.63
N LEU A 142 -7.91 -7.09 11.03
CA LEU A 142 -8.22 -7.36 9.62
C LEU A 142 -9.66 -6.97 9.25
N ALA A 143 -10.64 -7.32 10.08
CA ALA A 143 -12.06 -6.96 9.85
C ALA A 143 -12.36 -5.45 9.85
N LYS A 144 -11.45 -4.61 10.38
CA LYS A 144 -11.59 -3.15 10.43
C LYS A 144 -10.74 -2.45 9.36
N ALA A 145 -9.76 -3.15 8.79
CA ALA A 145 -8.88 -2.62 7.75
C ALA A 145 -9.63 -1.97 6.57
N PRO A 146 -10.74 -2.55 6.04
CA PRO A 146 -11.46 -1.92 4.92
C PRO A 146 -12.01 -0.53 5.28
N GLY A 147 -12.59 -0.38 6.48
CA GLY A 147 -13.12 0.91 6.93
C GLY A 147 -12.02 1.93 7.19
N VAL A 148 -10.87 1.49 7.72
CA VAL A 148 -9.70 2.35 7.95
C VAL A 148 -9.10 2.83 6.62
N LEU A 149 -9.01 1.95 5.61
CA LEU A 149 -8.57 2.34 4.28
C LEU A 149 -9.54 3.35 3.64
N ARG A 150 -10.85 3.14 3.80
CA ARG A 150 -11.87 4.08 3.32
C ARG A 150 -11.74 5.46 3.97
N LEU A 151 -11.42 5.56 5.27
CA LEU A 151 -11.17 6.85 5.93
C LEU A 151 -10.12 7.68 5.19
N VAL A 152 -9.04 7.06 4.71
CA VAL A 152 -7.98 7.78 4.00
C VAL A 152 -8.46 8.37 2.69
N PHE A 153 -9.28 7.63 1.95
CA PHE A 153 -9.88 8.15 0.72
C PHE A 153 -10.83 9.33 1.01
N HIS A 154 -11.66 9.21 2.04
CA HIS A 154 -12.60 10.27 2.41
C HIS A 154 -11.94 11.53 3.01
N ASP A 155 -10.76 11.41 3.62
CA ASP A 155 -9.97 12.56 4.06
C ASP A 155 -9.17 13.16 2.89
N GLY A 156 -8.41 12.32 2.17
CA GLY A 156 -7.46 12.77 1.15
C GLY A 156 -8.08 13.25 -0.16
N PHE A 157 -9.18 12.63 -0.59
CA PHE A 157 -9.76 12.89 -1.92
C PHE A 157 -10.49 14.25 -2.00
N THR A 158 -10.75 14.88 -0.85
CA THR A 158 -11.41 16.19 -0.79
C THR A 158 -10.56 17.32 -1.40
N PHE A 159 -9.25 17.11 -1.59
CA PHE A 159 -8.36 18.12 -2.19
C PHE A 159 -8.86 18.56 -3.57
N ASN A 160 -9.03 19.87 -3.72
CA ASN A 160 -9.46 20.50 -4.96
C ASN A 160 -8.34 21.42 -5.47
N PRO A 161 -7.69 21.10 -6.61
CA PRO A 161 -6.58 21.89 -7.12
C PRO A 161 -6.98 23.29 -7.60
N SER A 162 -8.25 23.50 -7.96
CA SER A 162 -8.76 24.80 -8.42
C SER A 162 -8.92 25.80 -7.28
N THR A 163 -9.33 25.33 -6.10
CA THR A 163 -9.54 26.18 -4.91
C THR A 163 -8.41 26.07 -3.88
N GLN A 164 -7.51 25.09 -4.03
CA GLN A 164 -6.44 24.77 -3.08
C GLN A 164 -6.98 24.48 -1.65
N THR A 165 -8.15 23.83 -1.58
CA THR A 165 -8.81 23.45 -0.32
C THR A 165 -8.94 21.94 -0.24
N GLY A 166 -9.09 21.40 0.98
CA GLY A 166 -9.21 19.97 1.21
C GLY A 166 -7.88 19.22 1.27
N GLY A 167 -7.96 17.91 1.37
CA GLY A 167 -6.83 17.00 1.32
C GLY A 167 -6.59 16.23 2.61
N PRO A 168 -5.51 15.44 2.67
CA PRO A 168 -5.22 14.51 3.76
C PRO A 168 -4.71 15.27 4.99
N ASN A 169 -5.62 15.97 5.66
CA ASN A 169 -5.36 16.95 6.70
C ASN A 169 -6.11 16.61 8.00
N GLY A 170 -6.78 15.45 8.07
CA GLY A 170 -7.52 15.00 9.25
C GLY A 170 -8.87 15.67 9.45
N SER A 171 -9.35 16.49 8.50
CA SER A 171 -10.67 17.14 8.52
C SER A 171 -11.82 16.13 8.63
N ILE A 172 -11.64 14.90 8.13
CA ILE A 172 -12.67 13.85 8.13
C ILE A 172 -13.27 13.59 9.53
N ILE A 173 -12.54 13.87 10.62
CA ILE A 173 -13.05 13.71 11.98
C ILE A 173 -14.23 14.65 12.31
N PHE A 174 -14.36 15.76 11.56
CA PHE A 174 -15.46 16.72 11.65
C PHE A 174 -16.59 16.46 10.64
N GLU A 175 -16.44 15.44 9.79
CA GLU A 175 -17.29 15.22 8.60
C GLU A 175 -18.05 13.88 8.64
N LEU A 176 -17.96 13.16 9.77
CA LEU A 176 -18.48 11.81 9.91
C LEU A 176 -20.02 11.72 9.91
N ASP A 177 -20.72 12.85 10.00
CA ASP A 177 -22.17 12.96 9.91
C ASP A 177 -22.67 13.26 8.49
N ARG A 178 -21.75 13.45 7.53
CA ARG A 178 -22.12 13.67 6.13
C ARG A 178 -22.60 12.37 5.47
N PRO A 179 -23.56 12.43 4.53
CA PRO A 179 -24.10 11.23 3.86
C PRO A 179 -23.02 10.35 3.21
N GLU A 180 -22.02 10.96 2.57
CA GLU A 180 -20.92 10.25 1.93
C GLU A 180 -20.01 9.54 2.94
N SER A 181 -19.97 10.01 4.19
CA SER A 181 -19.14 9.46 5.28
C SER A 181 -19.87 8.39 6.12
N GLU A 182 -21.06 7.96 5.68
CA GLU A 182 -21.88 6.98 6.40
C GLU A 182 -21.07 5.73 6.79
N GLY A 183 -21.15 5.34 8.07
CA GLY A 183 -20.41 4.21 8.63
C GLY A 183 -18.96 4.48 9.05
N LEU A 184 -18.33 5.60 8.67
CA LEU A 184 -16.92 5.90 8.99
C LEU A 184 -16.65 6.17 10.47
N LYS A 185 -17.67 6.57 11.26
CA LYS A 185 -17.58 6.63 12.73
C LYS A 185 -17.05 5.33 13.32
N ARG A 186 -17.48 4.18 12.79
CA ARG A 186 -17.04 2.87 13.30
C ARG A 186 -15.59 2.57 12.95
N ALA A 187 -15.12 3.06 11.80
CA ALA A 187 -13.74 2.93 11.33
C ALA A 187 -12.77 3.83 12.11
N LEU A 188 -13.23 4.98 12.61
CA LEU A 188 -12.39 5.92 13.37
C LEU A 188 -12.11 5.43 14.80
N ARG A 189 -13.05 4.71 15.42
CA ARG A 189 -12.92 4.17 16.81
C ARG A 189 -11.59 3.48 17.16
N PRO A 190 -11.02 2.58 16.35
CA PRO A 190 -9.67 2.04 16.66
C PRO A 190 -8.59 3.13 16.65
N LEU A 191 -8.68 4.13 15.77
CA LEU A 191 -7.70 5.21 15.69
C LEU A 191 -7.83 6.19 16.86
N GLU A 192 -9.04 6.42 17.39
CA GLU A 192 -9.25 7.18 18.64
C GLU A 192 -8.45 6.58 19.80
N LYS A 193 -8.34 5.26 19.90
CA LYS A 193 -7.54 4.59 20.94
C LYS A 193 -6.04 4.83 20.75
N VAL A 194 -5.57 4.81 19.50
CA VAL A 194 -4.18 5.15 19.17
C VAL A 194 -3.91 6.61 19.49
N LYS A 195 -4.80 7.52 19.09
CA LYS A 195 -4.71 8.95 19.38
C LYS A 195 -4.71 9.23 20.88
N ALA A 196 -5.54 8.55 21.67
CA ALA A 196 -5.55 8.65 23.12
C ALA A 196 -4.23 8.19 23.77
N THR A 197 -3.53 7.24 23.14
CA THR A 197 -2.24 6.72 23.62
C THR A 197 -1.07 7.64 23.27
N LEU A 198 -1.06 8.16 22.04
CA LEU A 198 0.06 8.96 21.52
C LEU A 198 -0.11 10.47 21.77
N GLY A 199 -1.33 10.94 22.04
CA GLY A 199 -1.62 12.35 22.28
C GLY A 199 -1.22 13.23 21.11
N ASP A 200 -0.67 14.41 21.40
CA ASP A 200 -0.29 15.42 20.39
C ASP A 200 1.03 15.12 19.67
N ASN A 201 1.70 14.03 20.02
CA ASN A 201 2.89 13.55 19.32
C ASN A 201 2.59 13.11 17.87
N VAL A 202 1.32 12.84 17.55
CA VAL A 202 0.84 12.49 16.20
C VAL A 202 -0.37 13.35 15.84
N SER A 203 -0.40 13.90 14.64
CA SER A 203 -1.58 14.57 14.10
C SER A 203 -2.64 13.53 13.71
N TRP A 204 -3.92 13.91 13.70
CA TRP A 204 -4.96 13.08 13.11
C TRP A 204 -4.66 12.78 11.64
N ALA A 205 -4.20 13.78 10.89
CA ALA A 205 -3.80 13.66 9.49
C ALA A 205 -2.75 12.55 9.27
N ASP A 206 -1.67 12.53 10.06
CA ASP A 206 -0.66 11.47 9.97
C ASP A 206 -1.19 10.12 10.43
N LEU A 207 -1.97 10.08 11.51
CA LEU A 207 -2.54 8.84 12.04
C LEU A 207 -3.45 8.16 11.00
N ILE A 208 -4.34 8.90 10.37
CA ILE A 208 -5.28 8.38 9.36
C ILE A 208 -4.51 7.80 8.16
N VAL A 209 -3.58 8.57 7.60
CA VAL A 209 -2.80 8.14 6.43
C VAL A 209 -1.92 6.92 6.72
N VAL A 210 -1.25 6.88 7.88
CA VAL A 210 -0.43 5.70 8.24
C VAL A 210 -1.33 4.51 8.52
N ALA A 211 -2.50 4.71 9.10
CA ALA A 211 -3.43 3.63 9.39
C ALA A 211 -3.98 2.97 8.12
N GLY A 212 -4.27 3.73 7.06
CA GLY A 212 -4.67 3.14 5.77
C GLY A 212 -3.54 2.34 5.11
N ALA A 213 -2.30 2.84 5.17
CA ALA A 213 -1.14 2.13 4.62
C ALA A 213 -0.89 0.81 5.36
N GLU A 214 -1.03 0.82 6.68
CA GLU A 214 -0.95 -0.39 7.51
C GLU A 214 -2.13 -1.33 7.28
N ALA A 215 -3.33 -0.82 7.02
CA ALA A 215 -4.52 -1.61 6.65
C ALA A 215 -4.28 -2.39 5.34
N VAL A 216 -3.69 -1.75 4.33
CA VAL A 216 -3.31 -2.41 3.07
C VAL A 216 -2.25 -3.49 3.31
N ALA A 217 -1.18 -3.15 4.04
CA ALA A 217 -0.09 -4.09 4.29
C ALA A 217 -0.55 -5.33 5.09
N MET A 218 -1.36 -5.15 6.14
CA MET A 218 -1.80 -6.28 6.97
C MET A 218 -2.80 -7.20 6.27
N THR A 219 -3.50 -6.70 5.25
CA THR A 219 -4.43 -7.48 4.43
C THR A 219 -3.75 -8.15 3.24
N GLY A 220 -2.41 -8.07 3.13
CA GLY A 220 -1.62 -8.75 2.10
C GLY A 220 -1.24 -7.88 0.89
N GLY A 221 -1.60 -6.60 0.90
CA GLY A 221 -1.26 -5.64 -0.13
C GLY A 221 0.19 -5.11 -0.03
N PRO A 222 0.56 -4.14 -0.87
CA PRO A 222 1.89 -3.54 -0.87
C PRO A 222 2.19 -2.77 0.41
N VAL A 223 3.47 -2.70 0.77
CA VAL A 223 3.94 -1.75 1.79
C VAL A 223 4.04 -0.37 1.16
N ILE A 224 3.29 0.59 1.68
CA ILE A 224 3.24 1.96 1.17
C ILE A 224 4.06 2.87 2.10
N PRO A 225 5.13 3.53 1.62
CA PRO A 225 5.88 4.47 2.41
C PRO A 225 5.05 5.73 2.67
N VAL A 226 5.05 6.19 3.92
CA VAL A 226 4.36 7.40 4.33
C VAL A 226 5.31 8.30 5.10
N ARG A 227 5.44 9.54 4.65
CA ARG A 227 6.13 10.60 5.39
C ARG A 227 5.22 11.17 6.48
N LEU A 228 5.75 11.40 7.68
CA LEU A 228 5.08 12.13 8.75
C LEU A 228 5.28 13.65 8.65
N GLY A 229 4.47 14.41 9.39
CA GLY A 229 4.58 15.85 9.57
C GLY A 229 3.35 16.62 9.07
N ARG A 230 2.22 15.97 8.80
CA ARG A 230 1.00 16.68 8.36
C ARG A 230 0.45 17.55 9.50
N ARG A 231 0.02 18.76 9.17
CA ARG A 231 -0.77 19.60 10.09
C ARG A 231 -2.22 19.15 10.08
N ASP A 232 -2.84 19.14 11.27
CA ASP A 232 -4.27 18.92 11.40
C ASP A 232 -5.04 20.15 10.94
N GLN A 233 -6.11 19.91 10.20
CA GLN A 233 -7.15 20.89 9.94
C GLN A 233 -8.05 21.02 11.17
N GLY A 234 -8.41 22.24 11.55
CA GLY A 234 -9.22 22.51 12.75
C GLY A 234 -10.73 22.49 12.52
N ALA A 235 -11.18 22.19 11.31
CA ALA A 235 -12.58 22.22 10.88
C ALA A 235 -12.80 21.25 9.71
N ALA A 236 -14.06 21.04 9.33
CA ALA A 236 -14.42 20.30 8.13
C ALA A 236 -13.94 21.03 6.86
N ASP A 237 -13.55 20.26 5.86
CA ASP A 237 -13.31 20.71 4.49
C ASP A 237 -14.64 21.02 3.78
N PRO A 238 -14.62 21.72 2.63
CA PRO A 238 -15.83 22.01 1.85
C PRO A 238 -16.64 20.75 1.53
N GLU A 239 -17.97 20.90 1.42
CA GLU A 239 -18.87 19.82 0.98
C GLU A 239 -18.75 19.55 -0.53
N ASP A 240 -19.42 18.50 -1.00
CA ASP A 240 -19.50 18.12 -2.41
C ASP A 240 -18.14 17.84 -3.09
N GLN A 241 -17.15 17.39 -2.32
CA GLN A 241 -15.82 17.05 -2.84
C GLN A 241 -15.66 15.56 -3.22
N MET A 242 -16.70 14.73 -3.00
CA MET A 242 -16.68 13.30 -3.26
C MET A 242 -17.51 12.92 -4.50
N PRO A 243 -17.09 11.92 -5.28
CA PRO A 243 -17.85 11.46 -6.43
C PRO A 243 -19.07 10.64 -5.97
N PRO A 244 -20.28 10.92 -6.46
CA PRO A 244 -21.45 10.08 -6.17
C PRO A 244 -21.27 8.63 -6.66
N GLU A 245 -21.78 7.66 -5.88
CA GLU A 245 -21.70 6.22 -6.22
C GLU A 245 -22.56 5.82 -7.44
N THR A 246 -23.29 6.76 -8.04
CA THR A 246 -24.21 6.56 -9.17
C THR A 246 -23.71 7.12 -10.49
N LEU A 247 -22.52 7.71 -10.53
CA LEU A 247 -21.94 8.27 -11.76
C LEU A 247 -21.68 7.18 -12.81
N ASP A 248 -21.77 7.56 -14.09
CA ASP A 248 -21.23 6.76 -15.18
C ASP A 248 -19.69 6.90 -15.25
N ALA A 249 -19.06 6.04 -16.05
CA ALA A 249 -17.60 6.00 -16.17
C ALA A 249 -17.01 7.32 -16.73
N ALA A 250 -17.68 7.95 -17.69
CA ALA A 250 -17.19 9.20 -18.31
C ALA A 250 -17.19 10.37 -17.32
N THR A 251 -18.27 10.51 -16.55
CA THR A 251 -18.41 11.55 -15.52
C THR A 251 -17.48 11.27 -14.34
N LEU A 252 -17.33 10.01 -13.93
CA LEU A 252 -16.38 9.62 -12.89
C LEU A 252 -14.93 9.96 -13.29
N LYS A 253 -14.52 9.64 -14.53
CA LYS A 253 -13.21 10.03 -15.06
C LYS A 253 -13.01 11.54 -15.01
N SER A 254 -13.98 12.30 -15.49
CA SER A 254 -13.92 13.77 -15.49
C SER A 254 -13.80 14.34 -14.07
N PHE A 255 -14.48 13.73 -13.09
CA PHE A 255 -14.34 14.09 -11.68
C PHE A 255 -12.92 13.84 -11.18
N PHE A 256 -12.37 12.64 -11.37
CA PHE A 256 -11.00 12.31 -10.97
C PHE A 256 -9.95 13.18 -11.68
N HIS A 257 -10.14 13.46 -12.97
CA HIS A 257 -9.26 14.34 -13.75
C HIS A 257 -9.27 15.76 -13.19
N SER A 258 -10.43 16.28 -12.77
CA SER A 258 -10.53 17.57 -12.08
C SER A 258 -9.79 17.63 -10.74
N ARG A 259 -9.46 16.46 -10.15
CA ARG A 259 -8.66 16.30 -8.94
C ARG A 259 -7.22 15.86 -9.23
N ASN A 260 -6.75 16.11 -10.45
CA ASN A 260 -5.41 15.76 -10.94
C ASN A 260 -5.10 14.25 -10.96
N TYR A 261 -6.09 13.35 -10.98
CA TYR A 261 -5.86 11.92 -11.18
C TYR A 261 -6.06 11.54 -12.64
N SER A 262 -5.17 10.71 -13.17
CA SER A 262 -5.36 10.03 -14.44
C SER A 262 -6.39 8.89 -14.32
N THR A 263 -6.88 8.39 -15.45
CA THR A 263 -7.75 7.21 -15.49
C THR A 263 -7.06 5.97 -14.89
N GLN A 264 -5.75 5.81 -15.10
CA GLN A 264 -4.97 4.73 -14.48
C GLN A 264 -5.03 4.81 -12.95
N GLU A 265 -4.76 5.98 -12.38
CA GLU A 265 -4.75 6.18 -10.93
C GLU A 265 -6.16 6.01 -10.34
N MET A 266 -7.20 6.47 -11.04
CA MET A 266 -8.60 6.22 -10.65
C MET A 266 -8.90 4.72 -10.55
N ILE A 267 -8.53 3.95 -11.58
CA ILE A 267 -8.77 2.50 -11.60
C ILE A 267 -7.91 1.77 -10.56
N ALA A 268 -6.67 2.22 -10.33
CA ALA A 268 -5.83 1.70 -9.27
C ALA A 268 -6.49 1.92 -7.90
N LEU A 269 -6.85 3.15 -7.53
CA LEU A 269 -7.51 3.47 -6.26
C LEU A 269 -8.83 2.70 -6.06
N SER A 270 -9.60 2.51 -7.14
CA SER A 270 -10.84 1.71 -7.10
C SER A 270 -10.60 0.26 -6.66
N GLY A 271 -9.38 -0.27 -6.84
CA GLY A 271 -8.98 -1.60 -6.36
C GLY A 271 -9.09 -1.77 -4.84
N ALA A 272 -9.17 -0.68 -4.06
CA ALA A 272 -9.48 -0.74 -2.63
C ALA A 272 -10.83 -1.43 -2.34
N HIS A 273 -11.76 -1.44 -3.31
CA HIS A 273 -13.04 -2.17 -3.19
C HIS A 273 -12.90 -3.69 -3.17
N THR A 274 -11.70 -4.25 -3.39
CA THR A 274 -11.41 -5.67 -3.11
C THR A 274 -11.57 -6.00 -1.61
N LEU A 275 -11.47 -4.98 -0.75
CA LEU A 275 -11.69 -5.12 0.68
C LEU A 275 -13.14 -4.77 1.08
N GLY A 276 -13.63 -5.44 2.11
CA GLY A 276 -14.90 -5.12 2.75
C GLY A 276 -16.15 -5.67 2.05
N GLY A 277 -17.29 -5.03 2.32
CA GLY A 277 -18.61 -5.60 2.06
C GLY A 277 -19.18 -5.39 0.65
N LYS A 278 -18.37 -4.99 -0.34
CA LYS A 278 -18.87 -4.73 -1.71
C LYS A 278 -18.98 -6.00 -2.56
N GLY A 279 -18.68 -7.18 -2.00
CA GLY A 279 -18.87 -8.47 -2.66
C GLY A 279 -17.76 -8.83 -3.65
N PHE A 280 -16.60 -8.18 -3.54
CA PHE A 280 -15.40 -8.53 -4.30
C PHE A 280 -14.47 -9.37 -3.43
N GLY A 281 -14.18 -10.60 -3.84
CA GLY A 281 -13.17 -11.46 -3.21
C GLY A 281 -13.42 -11.77 -1.72
N ASP A 282 -12.32 -12.04 -1.00
CA ASP A 282 -12.34 -12.14 0.46
C ASP A 282 -12.26 -10.72 1.07
N PRO A 283 -13.20 -10.34 1.96
CA PRO A 283 -13.31 -8.97 2.46
C PRO A 283 -12.11 -8.47 3.27
N THR A 284 -11.15 -9.35 3.59
CA THR A 284 -9.95 -9.05 4.38
C THR A 284 -8.65 -9.36 3.66
N THR A 285 -8.70 -9.67 2.36
CA THR A 285 -7.52 -9.95 1.55
C THR A 285 -7.40 -8.91 0.45
N PHE A 286 -6.31 -8.14 0.47
CA PHE A 286 -6.02 -7.15 -0.55
C PHE A 286 -5.30 -7.83 -1.71
N ASP A 287 -6.04 -8.11 -2.78
CA ASP A 287 -5.56 -8.79 -3.99
C ASP A 287 -6.21 -8.18 -5.25
N ASN A 288 -6.01 -8.80 -6.41
CA ASN A 288 -6.63 -8.32 -7.66
C ASN A 288 -8.02 -8.93 -7.96
N SER A 289 -8.70 -9.51 -6.97
CA SER A 289 -10.03 -10.13 -7.15
C SER A 289 -11.09 -9.13 -7.62
N TYR A 290 -11.01 -7.88 -7.17
CA TYR A 290 -11.84 -6.78 -7.67
C TYR A 290 -11.92 -6.76 -9.21
N TYR A 291 -10.77 -6.68 -9.89
CA TYR A 291 -10.71 -6.57 -11.34
C TYR A 291 -11.17 -7.85 -12.06
N LYS A 292 -10.81 -9.02 -11.54
CA LYS A 292 -11.27 -10.31 -12.09
C LYS A 292 -12.79 -10.43 -12.06
N ILE A 293 -13.39 -10.03 -10.94
CA ILE A 293 -14.85 -10.05 -10.76
C ILE A 293 -15.52 -9.01 -11.66
N LEU A 294 -14.92 -7.83 -11.82
CA LEU A 294 -15.44 -6.82 -12.75
C LEU A 294 -15.57 -7.35 -14.18
N LEU A 295 -14.56 -8.08 -14.67
CA LEU A 295 -14.57 -8.66 -16.01
C LEU A 295 -15.59 -9.79 -16.17
N ASN A 296 -15.88 -10.52 -15.10
CA ASN A 296 -16.89 -11.58 -15.10
C ASN A 296 -18.33 -11.06 -15.01
N LYS A 297 -18.53 -9.79 -14.62
CA LYS A 297 -19.82 -9.11 -14.52
C LYS A 297 -20.94 -9.96 -13.89
N PRO A 298 -20.74 -10.53 -12.69
CA PRO A 298 -21.70 -11.46 -12.09
C PRO A 298 -23.09 -10.85 -11.89
N TRP A 299 -23.19 -9.53 -11.73
CA TRP A 299 -24.46 -8.79 -11.59
C TRP A 299 -25.36 -8.83 -12.82
N GLU A 300 -24.87 -9.26 -13.98
CA GLU A 300 -25.70 -9.51 -15.17
C GLU A 300 -26.51 -10.80 -15.06
N THR A 301 -26.10 -11.72 -14.19
CA THR A 301 -26.90 -12.90 -13.85
C THR A 301 -27.99 -12.48 -12.86
N ASP A 302 -29.27 -12.72 -13.19
CA ASP A 302 -30.43 -12.19 -12.45
C ASP A 302 -30.70 -12.90 -11.11
N THR A 303 -29.72 -12.91 -10.20
CA THR A 303 -29.89 -13.41 -8.84
C THR A 303 -29.86 -12.26 -7.83
N ALA A 304 -30.60 -12.38 -6.75
CA ALA A 304 -30.63 -11.37 -5.69
C ALA A 304 -29.23 -11.12 -5.07
N MET A 305 -28.40 -12.17 -5.00
CA MET A 305 -27.05 -12.09 -4.43
C MET A 305 -26.08 -11.36 -5.36
N THR A 306 -26.13 -11.63 -6.65
CA THR A 306 -25.22 -11.00 -7.64
C THR A 306 -25.54 -9.53 -7.86
N LYS A 307 -26.78 -9.10 -7.66
CA LYS A 307 -27.18 -7.68 -7.67
C LYS A 307 -26.56 -6.85 -6.53
N MET A 308 -26.03 -7.48 -5.48
CA MET A 308 -25.37 -6.77 -4.37
C MET A 308 -23.86 -6.57 -4.60
N ILE A 309 -23.28 -7.17 -5.65
CA ILE A 309 -21.85 -7.06 -5.94
C ILE A 309 -21.56 -5.73 -6.64
N GLY A 310 -20.66 -4.94 -6.05
CA GLY A 310 -20.21 -3.66 -6.58
C GLY A 310 -21.27 -2.56 -6.57
N LEU A 311 -20.78 -1.32 -6.67
CA LEU A 311 -21.56 -0.11 -6.89
C LEU A 311 -21.91 0.08 -8.36
N LYS A 312 -22.82 1.01 -8.66
CA LYS A 312 -23.13 1.35 -10.07
C LYS A 312 -21.89 1.87 -10.80
N THR A 313 -21.08 2.70 -10.12
CA THR A 313 -19.79 3.17 -10.64
C THR A 313 -18.84 2.03 -10.97
N ASP A 314 -18.67 1.06 -10.07
CA ASP A 314 -17.80 -0.12 -10.29
C ASP A 314 -18.21 -0.88 -11.56
N ARG A 315 -19.52 -1.12 -11.71
CA ARG A 315 -20.09 -1.90 -12.83
C ARG A 315 -19.93 -1.23 -14.18
N ALA A 316 -19.79 0.11 -14.21
CA ALA A 316 -19.60 0.86 -15.45
C ALA A 316 -18.15 0.83 -15.96
N LEU A 317 -17.17 0.58 -15.09
CA LEU A 317 -15.75 0.59 -15.44
C LEU A 317 -15.34 -0.43 -16.54
N PRO A 318 -15.80 -1.70 -16.53
CA PRO A 318 -15.43 -2.65 -17.58
C PRO A 318 -16.05 -2.35 -18.96
N ASP A 319 -17.00 -1.41 -19.05
CA ASP A 319 -17.67 -1.02 -20.29
C ASP A 319 -17.07 0.21 -20.97
N ASP A 320 -16.32 1.04 -20.22
CA ASP A 320 -15.56 2.16 -20.78
C ASP A 320 -14.20 1.67 -21.30
N GLU A 321 -13.86 1.98 -22.56
CA GLU A 321 -12.67 1.44 -23.24
C GLU A 321 -11.35 1.73 -22.50
N GLU A 322 -11.19 2.97 -22.02
CA GLU A 322 -9.98 3.41 -21.33
C GLU A 322 -9.87 2.78 -19.93
N CYS A 323 -10.98 2.72 -19.19
CA CYS A 323 -11.04 2.03 -17.91
C CYS A 323 -10.76 0.54 -18.07
N ARG A 324 -11.41 -0.10 -19.04
CA ARG A 324 -11.31 -1.54 -19.32
C ARG A 324 -9.88 -1.98 -19.58
N LYS A 325 -9.07 -1.17 -20.26
CA LYS A 325 -7.63 -1.43 -20.47
C LYS A 325 -6.89 -1.66 -19.15
N TRP A 326 -7.11 -0.80 -18.16
CA TRP A 326 -6.48 -0.91 -16.85
C TRP A 326 -7.09 -2.02 -16.00
N VAL A 327 -8.41 -2.23 -16.08
CA VAL A 327 -9.08 -3.36 -15.42
C VAL A 327 -8.48 -4.69 -15.87
N ILE A 328 -8.27 -4.89 -17.18
CA ILE A 328 -7.63 -6.10 -17.71
C ILE A 328 -6.19 -6.22 -17.20
N THR A 329 -5.41 -5.15 -17.32
CA THR A 329 -4.01 -5.12 -16.89
C THR A 329 -3.87 -5.58 -15.43
N TYR A 330 -4.72 -5.07 -14.54
CA TYR A 330 -4.67 -5.41 -13.12
C TYR A 330 -5.27 -6.78 -12.79
N ALA A 331 -6.25 -7.25 -13.56
CA ALA A 331 -6.77 -8.62 -13.43
C ALA A 331 -5.71 -9.67 -13.78
N GLU A 332 -4.85 -9.38 -14.76
CA GLU A 332 -3.77 -10.27 -15.24
C GLU A 332 -2.50 -10.15 -14.39
N ASP A 333 -2.17 -8.95 -13.89
CA ASP A 333 -0.95 -8.67 -13.13
C ASP A 333 -1.23 -7.95 -11.80
N GLN A 334 -1.28 -8.75 -10.73
CA GLN A 334 -1.44 -8.23 -9.37
C GLN A 334 -0.26 -7.37 -8.91
N ASN A 335 0.98 -7.68 -9.34
CA ASN A 335 2.14 -6.88 -8.95
C ASN A 335 2.06 -5.50 -9.57
N ARG A 336 1.62 -5.41 -10.84
CA ARG A 336 1.37 -4.14 -11.49
C ARG A 336 0.29 -3.34 -10.79
N PHE A 337 -0.82 -3.98 -10.39
CA PHE A 337 -1.84 -3.34 -9.55
C PHE A 337 -1.25 -2.79 -8.25
N PHE A 338 -0.47 -3.59 -7.52
CA PHE A 338 0.11 -3.18 -6.24
C PHE A 338 1.05 -1.98 -6.38
N LEU A 339 1.89 -1.97 -7.41
CA LEU A 339 2.79 -0.84 -7.69
C LEU A 339 2.02 0.45 -7.99
N ASP A 340 1.03 0.36 -8.87
CA ASP A 340 0.23 1.53 -9.28
C ASP A 340 -0.68 2.01 -8.13
N PHE A 341 -1.23 1.10 -7.32
CA PHE A 341 -2.01 1.43 -6.13
C PHE A 341 -1.17 2.17 -5.10
N ALA A 342 0.04 1.68 -4.81
CA ALA A 342 0.95 2.34 -3.87
C ALA A 342 1.29 3.76 -4.33
N SER A 343 1.61 3.94 -5.62
CA SER A 343 1.88 5.27 -6.19
C SER A 343 0.66 6.20 -6.13
N ALA A 344 -0.53 5.69 -6.45
CA ALA A 344 -1.76 6.49 -6.41
C ALA A 344 -2.16 6.84 -4.96
N TYR A 345 -1.94 5.93 -4.01
CA TYR A 345 -2.12 6.18 -2.58
C TYR A 345 -1.15 7.26 -2.08
N GLU A 346 0.13 7.18 -2.42
CA GLU A 346 1.12 8.21 -2.06
C GLU A 346 0.70 9.59 -2.56
N LYS A 347 0.22 9.67 -3.81
CA LYS A 347 -0.36 10.90 -4.37
C LYS A 347 -1.58 11.38 -3.59
N LEU A 348 -2.53 10.48 -3.31
CA LEU A 348 -3.72 10.78 -2.48
C LEU A 348 -3.36 11.41 -1.14
N VAL A 349 -2.27 10.96 -0.52
CA VAL A 349 -1.88 11.38 0.81
C VAL A 349 -0.80 12.48 0.84
N THR A 350 -0.47 13.07 -0.31
CA THR A 350 0.51 14.15 -0.44
C THR A 350 -0.01 15.41 -1.13
N GLN A 351 -1.05 15.30 -1.96
CA GLN A 351 -1.67 16.48 -2.58
C GLN A 351 -2.28 17.40 -1.51
N GLY A 352 -2.06 18.72 -1.64
CA GLY A 352 -2.63 19.72 -0.73
C GLY A 352 -2.08 19.73 0.70
N VAL A 353 -1.08 18.91 1.02
CA VAL A 353 -0.57 18.80 2.39
C VAL A 353 0.14 20.08 2.84
N THR A 354 -0.27 20.57 4.01
CA THR A 354 0.53 21.54 4.78
C THR A 354 1.39 20.80 5.80
N TRP A 355 2.71 20.94 5.67
CA TRP A 355 3.67 20.29 6.55
C TRP A 355 3.99 21.15 7.79
N LYS A 356 4.28 20.50 8.93
CA LYS A 356 4.92 21.14 10.08
C LYS A 356 6.32 21.59 9.64
N SER A 357 6.64 22.85 9.95
CA SER A 357 7.88 23.54 9.58
C SER A 357 9.03 23.13 10.49
#